data_AF-A0A377GA95-F1
#
_entry.id   AF-A0A377GA95-F1
#
_cell.length_a   1.000
_cell.length_b   1.000
_cell.length_c   1.000
_cell.angle_alpha   90.00
_cell.angle_beta   90.00
_cell.angle_gamma   90.00
#
_symmetry.space_group_name_H-M   'P 1'
#
loop_
_entity.id
_entity.type
_entity.pdbx_description
1 polymer ?
#
loop_
_entity_poly.entity_id
_entity_poly.type
_entity_poly.pdbx_seq_one_letter_code
_entity_poly.pdbx_strand_id
1 'polypeptide(L)'
;MQKTLLTVLLLSCATAALADNVIITETKTWKSVPITVDDQAHTYTIEGNATLPEGDFYYTYPGYRCLKEKKDIVGVNALIFHAGIAGGSDIYCYPE
;
A
#
# COMPACT_ATOMS: atom_id res chain seq x y z
N MET A 1 -6.83 51.88 28.73
CA MET A 1 -7.47 50.70 28.11
C MET A 1 -6.62 50.35 26.90
N GLN A 2 -6.06 49.16 26.68
CA GLN A 2 -6.14 47.84 27.30
C GLN A 2 -4.85 47.11 26.86
N LYS A 3 -4.21 46.42 27.80
CA LYS A 3 -3.04 45.55 27.61
C LYS A 3 -3.45 44.34 26.77
N THR A 4 -2.55 43.79 25.94
CA THR A 4 -1.97 42.44 26.13
C THR A 4 -1.04 42.05 24.97
N LEU A 5 0.08 41.42 25.35
CA LEU A 5 0.95 40.62 24.50
C LEU A 5 0.17 39.54 23.73
N LEU A 6 0.73 38.99 22.65
CA LEU A 6 1.01 37.54 22.57
C LEU A 6 1.89 37.17 21.37
N THR A 7 3.07 36.65 21.69
CA THR A 7 3.90 35.79 20.86
C THR A 7 3.10 34.55 20.45
N VAL A 8 3.01 34.24 19.15
CA VAL A 8 2.60 32.90 18.69
C VAL A 8 3.67 32.38 17.73
N LEU A 9 4.56 31.63 18.37
CA LEU A 9 5.34 30.50 17.86
C LEU A 9 4.72 29.93 16.56
N LEU A 10 5.40 30.13 15.42
CA LEU A 10 5.19 29.32 14.23
C LEU A 10 5.67 27.91 14.59
N LEU A 11 4.76 27.15 15.22
CA LEU A 11 4.89 25.72 15.41
C LEU A 11 4.86 25.11 14.01
N SER A 12 6.04 24.94 13.42
CA SER A 12 6.25 24.09 12.26
C SER A 12 5.90 22.67 12.70
N CYS A 13 4.61 22.33 12.66
CA CYS A 13 4.16 20.96 12.68
C CYS A 13 4.54 20.36 11.32
N ALA A 14 5.81 19.97 11.21
CA ALA A 14 6.18 18.90 10.31
C ALA A 14 5.59 17.59 10.88
N THR A 15 4.26 17.46 10.88
CA THR A 15 3.60 16.16 10.98
C THR A 15 3.61 15.54 9.58
N ALA A 16 4.81 15.35 9.04
CA ALA A 16 5.04 14.56 7.83
C ALA A 16 5.85 13.32 8.20
N ALA A 17 5.34 12.59 9.18
CA ALA A 17 5.73 11.24 9.53
C ALA A 17 4.68 10.74 10.52
N LEU A 18 4.40 9.44 10.51
CA LEU A 18 3.50 8.75 11.45
C LEU A 18 2.03 8.66 11.01
N ALA A 19 1.84 8.13 9.81
CA ALA A 19 0.85 7.08 9.63
C ALA A 19 1.44 6.06 8.65
N ASP A 20 2.48 5.34 9.08
CA ASP A 20 2.88 4.13 8.36
C ASP A 20 1.64 3.24 8.27
N ASN A 21 1.17 2.99 7.04
CA ASN A 21 -0.03 2.20 6.78
C ASN A 21 0.12 0.82 7.47
N VAL A 22 -0.97 0.26 8.03
CA VAL A 22 -1.00 -1.07 8.65
C VAL A 22 -0.37 -2.12 7.74
N ILE A 23 -0.64 -2.01 6.44
CA ILE A 23 -0.06 -2.88 5.40
C ILE A 23 1.47 -2.73 5.35
N ILE A 24 1.99 -1.50 5.31
CA ILE A 24 3.43 -1.23 5.26
C ILE A 24 4.13 -1.79 6.51
N THR A 25 3.51 -1.63 7.68
CA THR A 25 4.04 -2.13 8.95
C THR A 25 4.10 -3.67 8.97
N GLU A 26 3.00 -4.34 8.60
CA GLU A 26 2.91 -5.80 8.59
C GLU A 26 3.91 -6.43 7.60
N THR A 27 4.03 -5.83 6.42
CA THR A 27 4.84 -6.36 5.33
C THR A 27 6.26 -5.82 5.30
N LYS A 28 6.71 -5.17 6.38
CA LYS A 28 8.04 -4.56 6.49
C LYS A 28 9.19 -5.55 6.23
N THR A 29 9.02 -6.81 6.62
CA THR A 29 10.01 -7.89 6.44
C THR A 29 9.71 -8.81 5.26
N TRP A 30 8.59 -8.58 4.56
CA TRP A 30 8.14 -9.43 3.47
C TRP A 30 8.90 -9.11 2.19
N LYS A 31 9.00 -10.09 1.28
CA LYS A 31 9.63 -9.86 -0.02
C LYS A 31 8.68 -9.11 -0.96
N SER A 32 9.19 -8.10 -1.66
CA SER A 32 8.44 -7.38 -2.68
C SER A 32 8.47 -8.12 -4.02
N VAL A 33 7.32 -8.24 -4.68
CA VAL A 33 7.18 -8.81 -6.03
C VAL A 33 6.56 -7.76 -6.95
N PRO A 34 7.31 -7.22 -7.93
CA PRO A 34 6.75 -6.23 -8.86
C PRO A 34 5.72 -6.88 -9.78
N ILE A 35 4.61 -6.17 -10.01
CA ILE A 35 3.53 -6.58 -10.90
C ILE A 35 3.17 -5.45 -11.86
N THR A 36 2.66 -5.83 -13.02
CA THR A 36 1.96 -4.93 -13.94
C THR A 36 0.46 -5.14 -13.78
N VAL A 37 -0.29 -4.07 -13.61
CA VAL A 37 -1.76 -4.09 -13.53
C VAL A 37 -2.39 -3.63 -14.85
N ASP A 38 -3.49 -4.27 -15.22
CA ASP A 38 -4.42 -3.82 -16.24
C ASP A 38 -5.71 -3.38 -15.54
N ASP A 39 -5.87 -2.07 -15.38
CA ASP A 39 -7.02 -1.46 -14.71
C ASP A 39 -8.33 -1.66 -15.49
N GLN A 40 -8.28 -1.84 -16.81
CA GLN A 40 -9.49 -2.05 -17.62
C GLN A 40 -9.99 -3.49 -17.49
N ALA A 41 -9.07 -4.45 -17.50
CA ALA A 41 -9.39 -5.86 -17.33
C ALA A 41 -9.51 -6.27 -15.86
N HIS A 42 -9.14 -5.40 -14.91
CA HIS A 42 -8.97 -5.73 -13.49
C HIS A 42 -8.08 -6.96 -13.27
N THR A 43 -6.97 -7.03 -14.02
CA THR A 43 -6.00 -8.14 -13.90
C THR A 43 -4.61 -7.66 -13.53
N TYR A 44 -3.78 -8.57 -13.03
CA TYR A 44 -2.35 -8.32 -12.83
C TYR A 44 -1.49 -9.44 -13.38
N THR A 45 -0.25 -9.11 -13.75
CA THR A 45 0.78 -10.06 -14.16
C THR A 45 2.07 -9.81 -13.39
N ILE A 46 2.84 -10.86 -13.17
CA ILE A 46 4.13 -10.75 -12.49
C ILE A 46 5.19 -10.35 -13.51
N GLU A 47 5.97 -9.33 -13.19
CA GLU A 47 7.02 -8.87 -14.09
C GLU A 47 8.12 -9.93 -14.24
N GLY A 48 8.63 -10.08 -15.47
CA GLY A 48 9.86 -10.81 -15.75
C GLY A 48 9.85 -12.31 -15.47
N ASN A 49 8.69 -13.00 -15.57
CA ASN A 49 8.55 -14.40 -15.19
C ASN A 49 9.05 -14.68 -13.75
N ALA A 50 8.95 -13.69 -12.85
CA ALA A 50 9.45 -13.88 -11.49
C ALA A 50 8.69 -15.04 -10.83
N THR A 51 9.44 -16.08 -10.45
CA THR A 51 8.90 -17.20 -9.70
C THR A 51 8.31 -16.65 -8.41
N LEU A 52 7.08 -17.03 -8.09
CA LEU A 52 6.46 -16.66 -6.81
C LEU A 52 7.42 -17.08 -5.69
N PRO A 53 7.88 -16.14 -4.85
CA PRO A 53 8.82 -16.47 -3.80
C PRO A 53 8.15 -17.39 -2.78
N GLU A 54 8.94 -18.30 -2.20
CA GLU A 54 8.52 -19.06 -1.04
C GLU A 54 8.47 -18.14 0.20
N GLY A 55 7.50 -18.36 1.09
CA GLY A 55 7.32 -17.58 2.32
C GLY A 55 6.45 -16.33 2.15
N ASP A 56 6.73 -15.30 2.97
CA ASP A 56 5.94 -14.08 3.06
C ASP A 56 6.34 -13.05 2.01
N PHE A 57 5.38 -12.63 1.19
CA PHE A 57 5.59 -11.64 0.15
C PHE A 57 4.34 -10.84 -0.15
N TYR A 58 4.56 -9.66 -0.71
CA TYR A 58 3.52 -8.77 -1.21
C TYR A 58 3.82 -8.40 -2.66
N TYR A 59 2.79 -7.99 -3.38
CA TYR A 59 2.95 -7.44 -4.72
C TYR A 59 3.03 -5.92 -4.66
N THR A 60 3.76 -5.30 -5.58
CA THR A 60 3.86 -3.84 -5.67
C THR A 60 3.72 -3.37 -7.10
N TYR A 61 3.05 -2.23 -7.27
CA TYR A 61 3.02 -1.42 -8.48
C TYR A 61 2.94 0.06 -8.07
N PRO A 62 3.16 1.02 -8.98
CA PRO A 62 3.32 2.43 -8.61
C PRO A 62 2.21 2.98 -7.70
N GLY A 63 2.57 3.31 -6.46
CA GLY A 63 1.67 3.89 -5.45
C GLY A 63 0.85 2.88 -4.64
N TYR A 64 1.08 1.58 -4.81
CA TYR A 64 0.28 0.54 -4.18
C TYR A 64 1.08 -0.67 -3.71
N ARG A 65 0.60 -1.24 -2.60
CA ARG A 65 1.01 -2.53 -2.06
C ARG A 65 -0.16 -3.48 -2.03
N CYS A 66 0.00 -4.67 -2.59
CA CYS A 66 -1.05 -5.67 -2.65
C CYS A 66 -0.71 -6.94 -1.88
N LEU A 67 -1.73 -7.48 -1.22
CA LEU A 67 -1.66 -8.72 -0.47
C LEU A 67 -2.56 -9.76 -1.09
N LYS A 68 -2.23 -11.04 -0.91
CA LYS A 68 -3.11 -12.16 -1.27
C LYS A 68 -4.35 -12.22 -0.39
N GLU A 69 -4.23 -11.76 0.85
CA GLU A 69 -5.32 -11.74 1.82
C GLU A 69 -5.89 -10.34 1.95
N LYS A 70 -7.22 -10.25 1.99
CA LYS A 70 -7.89 -9.00 2.28
C LYS A 70 -7.64 -8.60 3.73
N LYS A 71 -7.36 -7.33 3.96
CA LYS A 71 -7.23 -6.71 5.28
C LYS A 71 -8.39 -5.74 5.44
N ASP A 72 -9.09 -5.89 6.55
CA ASP A 72 -10.19 -5.00 6.91
C ASP A 72 -9.63 -3.79 7.65
N ILE A 73 -9.22 -2.78 6.90
CA ILE A 73 -8.73 -1.51 7.42
C ILE A 73 -9.87 -0.49 7.37
N VAL A 74 -10.18 0.09 8.53
CA VAL A 74 -11.25 1.08 8.65
C VAL A 74 -10.96 2.28 7.75
N GLY A 75 -11.88 2.57 6.82
CA GLY A 75 -11.79 3.73 5.93
C GLY A 75 -10.91 3.51 4.68
N VAL A 76 -10.36 2.32 4.47
CA VAL A 76 -9.56 2.00 3.27
C VAL A 76 -10.27 0.90 2.47
N ASN A 77 -10.59 1.19 1.21
CA ASN A 77 -11.09 0.20 0.27
C ASN A 77 -9.92 -0.34 -0.56
N ALA A 78 -9.72 -1.66 -0.52
CA ALA A 78 -8.73 -2.31 -1.37
C ALA A 78 -9.22 -2.35 -2.82
N LEU A 79 -8.31 -2.05 -3.76
CA LEU A 79 -8.54 -2.40 -5.16
C LEU A 79 -8.32 -3.90 -5.33
N ILE A 80 -9.18 -4.55 -6.11
CA ILE A 80 -9.11 -6.00 -6.32
C ILE A 80 -8.64 -6.24 -7.76
N PHE A 81 -7.61 -7.06 -7.91
CA PHE A 81 -7.13 -7.51 -9.21
C PHE A 81 -7.09 -9.03 -9.26
N HIS A 82 -7.51 -9.59 -10.37
CA HIS A 82 -7.47 -11.01 -10.66
C HIS A 82 -6.14 -11.38 -11.30
N ALA A 83 -5.65 -12.58 -11.08
CA ALA A 83 -4.46 -13.02 -11.78
C ALA A 83 -4.71 -13.13 -13.29
N GLY A 84 -3.92 -12.42 -14.09
CA GLY A 84 -3.84 -12.58 -15.55
C GLY A 84 -3.08 -13.84 -15.98
N ILE A 85 -2.70 -14.68 -15.02
CA ILE A 85 -1.99 -15.95 -15.21
C ILE A 85 -2.84 -17.12 -14.71
N ALA A 86 -2.77 -18.26 -15.40
CA ALA A 86 -3.50 -19.46 -14.99
C ALA A 86 -3.08 -19.93 -13.59
N GLY A 87 -4.06 -20.17 -12.72
CA GLY A 87 -3.83 -20.65 -11.34
C GLY A 87 -3.39 -19.58 -10.35
N GLY A 88 -3.32 -18.31 -10.74
CA GLY A 88 -3.13 -17.22 -9.78
C GLY A 88 -4.40 -16.91 -8.98
N SER A 89 -4.23 -16.17 -7.89
CA SER A 89 -5.32 -15.79 -6.97
C SER A 89 -5.58 -14.29 -7.05
N ASP A 90 -6.70 -13.86 -6.49
CA ASP A 90 -6.99 -12.44 -6.34
C ASP A 90 -5.99 -11.77 -5.39
N ILE A 91 -5.71 -10.49 -5.67
CA ILE A 91 -4.90 -9.64 -4.81
C ILE A 91 -5.66 -8.38 -4.41
N TYR A 92 -5.36 -7.88 -3.22
CA TYR A 92 -5.99 -6.72 -2.60
C TYR A 92 -4.96 -5.63 -2.42
N CYS A 93 -5.11 -4.54 -3.15
CA CYS A 93 -4.13 -3.45 -3.26
C CYS A 93 -4.55 -2.23 -2.46
N TYR A 94 -3.62 -1.72 -1.64
CA TYR A 94 -3.80 -0.58 -0.77
C TYR A 94 -2.83 0.53 -1.16
N PRO A 95 -3.24 1.81 -1.11
CA PRO A 95 -2.35 2.93 -1.35
C PRO A 95 -1.16 2.94 -0.38
N GLU A 96 0.03 3.26 -0.91
CA GLU A 96 1.25 3.55 -0.13
C GLU A 96 1.54 5.04 -0.05
#